data_AF-M2B957-F1
#
_entry.id   AF-M2B957-F1
#
_cell.length_a   1.000
_cell.length_b   1.000
_cell.length_c   1.000
_cell.angle_alpha   90.00
_cell.angle_beta   90.00
_cell.angle_gamma   90.00
#
_symmetry.space_group_name_H-M   'P 1'
#
loop_
_entity.id
_entity.type
_entity.pdbx_description
1 polymer ?
#
loop_
_entity_poly.entity_id
_entity_poly.type
_entity_poly.pdbx_seq_one_letter_code
_entity_poly.pdbx_strand_id
1 'polypeptide(L)'
;MATYYFYDISPADDADCLSIDDVVTRVADTFPRHEISAEEAQSDAKKRLAALEGLNAPEEICRIYREGKPVRCRIAEPDAKEYLEFDVWENQGIQIYPYPKDVENCCLPLAHKLAELLGYRLACEEYD
;
A
#
# COMPACT_ATOMS: atom_id res chain seq x y z
N MET A 1 14.84 -13.69 -17.40
CA MET A 1 13.96 -13.57 -16.22
C MET A 1 13.71 -12.09 -16.01
N ALA A 2 12.49 -11.71 -15.66
CA ALA A 2 12.16 -10.33 -15.34
C ALA A 2 12.33 -10.16 -13.83
N THR A 3 13.26 -9.30 -13.40
CA THR A 3 13.41 -8.94 -11.98
C THR A 3 12.21 -8.12 -11.53
N TYR A 4 11.58 -8.52 -10.43
CA TYR A 4 10.50 -7.79 -9.79
C TYR A 4 11.01 -7.11 -8.52
N TYR A 5 10.70 -5.82 -8.37
CA TYR A 5 10.97 -5.07 -7.14
C TYR A 5 9.67 -4.91 -6.36
N PHE A 6 9.75 -5.20 -5.07
CA PHE A 6 8.69 -4.97 -4.10
C PHE A 6 9.20 -4.00 -3.04
N TYR A 7 8.38 -3.02 -2.70
CA TYR A 7 8.70 -2.02 -1.68
C TYR A 7 7.76 -2.15 -0.49
N ASP A 8 8.32 -2.21 0.71
CA ASP A 8 7.58 -2.27 1.97
C ASP A 8 7.85 -1.01 2.79
N ILE A 9 6.78 -0.34 3.21
CA ILE A 9 6.83 0.78 4.15
C ILE A 9 6.23 0.30 5.46
N SER A 10 7.07 0.03 6.45
CA SER A 10 6.68 -0.52 7.75
C SER A 10 7.35 0.22 8.91
N PRO A 11 6.81 0.16 10.14
CA PRO A 11 7.49 0.73 11.30
C PRO A 11 8.92 0.19 11.44
N ALA A 12 9.81 1.01 12.01
CA ALA A 12 11.12 0.53 12.44
C ALA A 12 10.96 -0.40 13.67
N ASP A 13 11.87 -1.37 13.82
CA ASP A 13 11.84 -2.49 14.77
C ASP A 13 10.98 -2.31 16.04
N ASP A 14 10.08 -3.26 16.27
CA ASP A 14 9.14 -3.38 17.40
C ASP A 14 8.11 -2.24 17.58
N ALA A 15 8.07 -1.24 16.71
CA ALA A 15 7.03 -0.21 16.75
C ALA A 15 5.71 -0.70 16.14
N ASP A 16 4.60 -0.32 16.78
CA ASP A 16 3.26 -0.61 16.29
C ASP A 16 2.96 0.19 15.00
N CYS A 17 2.11 -0.40 14.15
CA CYS A 17 1.55 0.34 13.02
C CYS A 17 0.60 1.43 13.52
N LEU A 18 0.66 2.60 12.88
CA LEU A 18 -0.36 3.63 12.94
C LEU A 18 -1.74 3.06 12.56
N SER A 19 -2.77 3.64 13.16
CA SER A 19 -4.14 3.36 12.75
C SER A 19 -4.40 3.80 11.31
N ILE A 20 -5.38 3.19 10.65
CA ILE A 20 -5.78 3.59 9.28
C ILE A 20 -6.13 5.07 9.25
N ASP A 21 -6.88 5.56 10.24
CA ASP A 21 -7.29 6.97 10.34
C ASP A 21 -6.08 7.90 10.45
N ASP A 22 -5.08 7.56 11.27
CA ASP A 22 -3.86 8.37 11.38
C ASP A 22 -3.10 8.45 10.06
N VAL A 23 -2.96 7.33 9.35
CA VAL A 23 -2.28 7.29 8.04
C VAL A 23 -3.05 8.16 7.04
N VAL A 24 -4.37 7.98 6.95
CA VAL A 24 -5.24 8.72 6.02
C VAL A 24 -5.19 10.22 6.30
N THR A 25 -5.30 10.65 7.57
CA THR A 25 -5.21 12.06 7.95
C THR A 25 -3.86 12.65 7.57
N ARG A 26 -2.75 11.99 7.93
CA ARG A 26 -1.41 12.50 7.58
C ARG A 26 -1.20 12.60 6.08
N VAL A 27 -1.70 11.63 5.31
CA VAL A 27 -1.63 11.64 3.85
C VAL A 27 -2.41 12.84 3.30
N ALA A 28 -3.66 13.02 3.73
CA ALA A 28 -4.51 14.11 3.27
C ALA A 28 -3.91 15.50 3.57
N ASP A 29 -3.29 15.64 4.74
CA ASP A 29 -2.66 16.89 5.19
C ASP A 29 -1.34 17.19 4.46
N THR A 30 -0.63 16.18 3.97
CA THR A 30 0.73 16.32 3.42
C THR A 30 0.76 16.34 1.90
N PHE A 31 -0.10 15.56 1.23
CA PHE A 31 -0.11 15.41 -0.22
C PHE A 31 -1.28 16.21 -0.78
N PRO A 32 -1.07 17.41 -1.36
CA PRO A 32 -2.16 18.26 -1.84
C PRO A 32 -2.98 17.61 -2.97
N ARG A 33 -2.37 16.66 -3.68
CA ARG A 33 -3.06 15.81 -4.64
C ARG A 33 -3.12 14.38 -4.10
N HIS A 34 -4.25 14.06 -3.51
CA HIS A 34 -4.56 12.74 -3.00
C HIS A 34 -5.99 12.31 -3.33
N GLU A 35 -6.22 11.00 -3.40
CA GLU A 35 -7.54 10.38 -3.42
C GLU A 35 -7.56 9.26 -2.37
N ILE A 36 -8.66 9.18 -1.62
CA ILE A 36 -8.84 8.20 -0.54
C ILE A 36 -10.18 7.49 -0.77
N SER A 37 -10.17 6.16 -0.89
CA SER A 37 -11.36 5.36 -1.19
C SER A 37 -11.38 4.04 -0.42
N ALA A 38 -12.25 3.96 0.58
CA ALA A 38 -12.54 2.69 1.28
C ALA A 38 -13.36 1.73 0.40
N GLU A 39 -14.24 2.27 -0.45
CA GLU A 39 -15.12 1.47 -1.30
C GLU A 39 -14.32 0.65 -2.32
N GLU A 40 -13.35 1.28 -3.00
CA GLU A 40 -12.51 0.61 -3.99
C GLU A 40 -11.66 -0.48 -3.35
N ALA A 41 -10.96 -0.17 -2.25
CA ALA A 41 -10.13 -1.14 -1.54
C ALA A 41 -10.93 -2.35 -1.05
N GLN A 42 -12.10 -2.12 -0.46
CA GLN A 42 -12.94 -3.21 0.05
C GLN A 42 -13.58 -4.03 -1.08
N SER A 43 -13.92 -3.41 -2.21
CA SER A 43 -14.37 -4.11 -3.40
C SER A 43 -13.28 -5.04 -3.93
N ASP A 44 -12.04 -4.55 -4.03
CA ASP A 44 -10.92 -5.36 -4.51
C ASP A 44 -10.50 -6.45 -3.51
N ALA A 45 -10.54 -6.18 -2.21
CA ALA A 45 -10.33 -7.19 -1.16
C ALA A 45 -11.31 -8.35 -1.28
N LYS A 46 -12.59 -8.07 -1.57
CA LYS A 46 -13.62 -9.12 -1.81
C LYS A 46 -13.34 -9.94 -3.07
N LYS A 47 -12.90 -9.30 -4.16
CA LYS A 47 -12.50 -10.02 -5.38
C LYS A 47 -11.30 -10.93 -5.10
N ARG A 48 -10.32 -10.44 -4.34
CA ARG A 48 -9.12 -11.21 -3.95
C ARG A 48 -9.49 -12.39 -3.06
N LEU A 49 -10.37 -12.18 -2.08
CA LEU A 49 -10.92 -13.27 -1.25
C LEU A 49 -11.57 -14.35 -2.10
N ALA A 50 -12.46 -13.99 -3.03
CA ALA A 50 -13.13 -14.96 -3.89
C ALA A 50 -12.13 -15.77 -4.74
N ALA A 51 -11.07 -15.12 -5.24
CA ALA A 51 -10.01 -15.81 -5.96
C ALA A 51 -9.20 -16.77 -5.05
N LEU A 52 -8.88 -16.36 -3.82
CA LEU A 52 -8.16 -17.18 -2.85
C LEU A 52 -8.97 -18.40 -2.41
N GLU A 53 -10.27 -18.23 -2.15
CA GLU A 53 -11.19 -19.32 -1.83
C GLU A 53 -11.30 -20.30 -3.01
N GLY A 54 -11.36 -19.79 -4.25
CA GLY A 54 -11.33 -20.63 -5.45
C GLY A 54 -10.04 -21.43 -5.65
N LEU A 55 -8.93 -20.98 -5.06
CA LEU A 55 -7.64 -21.66 -5.06
C LEU A 55 -7.43 -22.58 -3.84
N ASN A 56 -8.42 -22.69 -2.95
CA ASN A 56 -8.30 -23.36 -1.65
C ASN A 56 -7.11 -22.85 -0.82
N ALA A 57 -6.90 -21.53 -0.81
CA ALA A 57 -5.88 -20.91 0.02
C ALA A 57 -6.11 -21.20 1.52
N PRO A 58 -5.05 -21.17 2.36
CA PRO A 58 -5.19 -21.33 3.80
C PRO A 58 -6.22 -20.37 4.41
N GLU A 59 -7.05 -20.86 5.32
CA GLU A 59 -8.11 -20.07 5.98
C GLU A 59 -7.56 -18.85 6.71
N GLU A 60 -6.34 -18.94 7.25
CA GLU A 60 -5.65 -17.81 7.86
C GLU A 60 -5.46 -16.63 6.88
N ILE A 61 -5.12 -16.93 5.62
CA ILE A 61 -4.98 -15.92 4.56
C ILE A 61 -6.35 -15.38 4.18
N CYS A 62 -7.34 -16.26 3.95
CA CYS A 62 -8.70 -15.84 3.60
C CYS A 62 -9.30 -14.92 4.67
N ARG A 63 -9.06 -15.20 5.96
CA ARG A 63 -9.55 -14.39 7.07
C ARG A 63 -9.07 -12.94 7.00
N ILE A 64 -7.82 -12.69 6.63
CA ILE A 64 -7.26 -11.32 6.48
C ILE A 64 -8.12 -10.48 5.54
N TYR A 65 -8.47 -11.03 4.37
CA TYR A 65 -9.29 -10.31 3.37
C TYR A 65 -10.77 -10.24 3.73
N ARG A 66 -11.28 -11.22 4.49
CA ARG A 66 -12.69 -11.27 4.89
C ARG A 66 -13.00 -10.26 6.00
N GLU A 67 -12.09 -10.11 6.95
CA GLU A 67 -12.27 -9.26 8.14
C GLU A 67 -11.64 -7.88 7.96
N GLY A 68 -10.63 -7.76 7.10
CA GLY A 68 -9.95 -6.51 6.83
C GLY A 68 -10.86 -5.45 6.20
N LYS A 69 -10.59 -4.20 6.56
CA LYS A 69 -11.30 -3.01 6.05
C LYS A 69 -10.29 -2.03 5.48
N PRO A 70 -9.59 -2.39 4.40
CA PRO A 70 -8.55 -1.53 3.85
C PRO A 70 -9.12 -0.23 3.30
N VAL A 71 -8.25 0.77 3.22
CA VAL A 71 -8.51 2.05 2.56
C VAL A 71 -7.46 2.27 1.49
N ARG A 72 -7.91 2.54 0.25
CA ARG A 72 -7.02 2.85 -0.86
C ARG A 72 -6.62 4.32 -0.79
N CYS A 73 -5.33 4.57 -0.92
CA CYS A 73 -4.77 5.90 -1.06
C CYS A 73 -4.06 6.01 -2.41
N ARG A 74 -4.28 7.12 -3.11
CA ARG A 74 -3.49 7.55 -4.27
C ARG A 74 -2.89 8.89 -3.97
N ILE A 75 -1.59 9.03 -4.15
CA ILE A 75 -0.88 10.31 -3.97
C ILE A 75 -0.05 10.64 -5.20
N ALA A 76 0.06 11.92 -5.52
CA ALA A 76 0.86 12.40 -6.64
C ALA A 76 1.52 13.73 -6.31
N GLU A 77 2.60 14.05 -7.02
CA GLU A 77 3.08 15.42 -7.07
C GLU A 77 2.05 16.33 -7.78
N PRO A 78 1.99 17.63 -7.46
CA PRO A 78 0.98 18.55 -7.99
C PRO A 78 0.82 18.49 -9.52
N ASP A 79 1.93 18.37 -10.25
CA ASP A 79 1.97 18.42 -11.73
C ASP A 79 2.24 17.05 -12.40
N ALA A 80 2.38 15.97 -11.63
CA ALA A 80 2.66 14.64 -12.20
C ALA A 80 1.42 14.07 -12.92
N LYS A 81 1.55 13.13 -13.86
CA LYS A 81 0.37 12.40 -14.35
C LYS A 81 0.16 11.10 -13.60
N GLU A 82 1.27 10.54 -13.14
CA GLU A 82 1.42 9.32 -12.41
C GLU A 82 1.10 9.54 -10.93
N TYR A 83 0.60 8.49 -10.28
CA TYR A 83 0.33 8.47 -8.85
C TYR A 83 0.94 7.20 -8.25
N LEU A 84 1.29 7.29 -6.97
CA LEU A 84 1.55 6.13 -6.14
C LEU A 84 0.23 5.67 -5.53
N GLU A 85 -0.20 4.45 -5.84
CA GLU A 85 -1.37 3.79 -5.25
C GLU A 85 -0.93 2.74 -4.24
N PHE A 86 -1.60 2.72 -3.10
CA PHE A 86 -1.37 1.75 -2.04
C PHE A 86 -2.62 1.56 -1.19
N ASP A 87 -2.73 0.39 -0.56
CA ASP A 87 -3.78 0.10 0.42
C ASP A 87 -3.20 0.17 1.82
N VAL A 88 -3.94 0.83 2.72
CA VAL A 88 -3.65 0.84 4.15
C VAL A 88 -4.52 -0.22 4.82
N TRP A 89 -3.88 -1.20 5.45
CA TRP A 89 -4.51 -2.27 6.21
C TRP A 89 -4.23 -2.10 7.70
N GLU A 90 -5.15 -2.58 8.54
CA GLU A 90 -4.97 -2.58 9.99
C GLU A 90 -3.76 -3.46 10.37
N ASN A 91 -2.87 -2.94 11.23
CA ASN A 91 -1.71 -3.66 11.77
C ASN A 91 -0.78 -4.27 10.70
N GLN A 92 -0.69 -3.64 9.53
CA GLN A 92 0.21 -4.07 8.45
C GLN A 92 1.00 -2.89 7.90
N GLY A 93 2.20 -3.20 7.40
CA GLY A 93 2.95 -2.28 6.56
C GLY A 93 2.23 -2.00 5.23
N ILE A 94 2.70 -0.97 4.54
CA ILE A 94 2.19 -0.59 3.22
C ILE A 94 3.04 -1.27 2.16
N GLN A 95 2.39 -2.05 1.32
CA GLN A 95 2.98 -2.83 0.25
C GLN A 95 2.82 -2.10 -1.09
N ILE A 96 3.94 -1.78 -1.74
CA ILE A 96 3.97 -1.06 -3.03
C ILE A 96 4.52 -1.99 -4.11
N TYR A 97 3.73 -2.16 -5.17
CA TYR A 97 4.06 -2.97 -6.34
C TYR A 97 4.17 -2.07 -7.58
N PRO A 98 5.33 -1.43 -7.82
CA PRO A 98 5.50 -0.55 -8.97
C PRO A 98 5.62 -1.41 -10.24
N TYR A 99 4.53 -1.53 -10.99
CA TYR A 99 4.54 -2.18 -12.30
C TYR A 99 3.86 -1.29 -13.33
N PRO A 100 4.43 -1.09 -14.54
CA PRO A 100 5.74 -1.55 -15.02
C PRO A 100 6.92 -0.69 -14.51
N LYS A 101 8.17 -1.11 -14.79
CA LYS A 101 9.43 -0.43 -14.40
C LYS A 101 9.46 1.09 -14.63
N ASP A 102 8.77 1.59 -15.66
CA ASP A 102 8.71 3.02 -15.97
C ASP A 102 7.99 3.85 -14.88
N VAL A 103 7.24 3.19 -14.00
CA VAL A 103 6.54 3.78 -12.85
C VAL A 103 7.47 3.93 -11.63
N GLU A 104 8.59 3.19 -11.58
CA GLU A 104 9.52 3.18 -10.44
C GLU A 104 10.13 4.56 -10.17
N ASN A 105 10.53 5.28 -11.23
CA ASN A 105 11.14 6.61 -11.10
C ASN A 105 10.18 7.68 -10.54
N CYS A 106 8.87 7.54 -10.81
CA CYS A 106 7.85 8.45 -10.31
C CYS A 106 7.34 8.04 -8.92
N CYS A 107 7.27 6.75 -8.64
CA CYS A 107 6.71 6.23 -7.40
C CYS A 107 7.73 6.17 -6.25
N LEU A 108 9.01 5.95 -6.53
CA LEU A 108 10.02 5.80 -5.48
C LEU A 108 10.21 7.09 -4.64
N PRO A 109 10.27 8.31 -5.24
CA PRO A 109 10.30 9.54 -4.45
C PRO A 109 9.07 9.72 -3.55
N LEU A 110 7.88 9.37 -4.06
CA LEU A 110 6.63 9.41 -3.29
C LEU A 110 6.63 8.37 -2.16
N ALA A 111 7.17 7.18 -2.41
CA ALA A 111 7.31 6.12 -1.40
C ALA A 111 8.26 6.55 -0.27
N HIS A 112 9.39 7.18 -0.60
CA HIS A 112 10.29 7.75 0.41
C HIS A 112 9.62 8.84 1.24
N LYS A 113 8.90 9.76 0.59
CA LYS A 113 8.17 10.84 1.27
C LYS A 113 7.06 10.30 2.17
N LEU A 114 6.37 9.24 1.72
CA LEU A 114 5.36 8.55 2.51
C LEU A 114 6.00 7.87 3.74
N ALA A 115 7.11 7.15 3.56
CA ALA A 115 7.81 6.51 4.68
C ALA A 115 8.27 7.55 5.73
N GLU A 116 8.86 8.66 5.29
CA GLU A 116 9.28 9.75 6.18
C GLU A 116 8.10 10.36 6.95
N LEU A 117 6.98 10.63 6.26
CA LEU A 117 5.75 11.14 6.87
C LEU A 117 5.19 10.23 7.97
N LEU A 118 5.24 8.92 7.76
CA LEU A 118 4.73 7.94 8.71
C LEU A 118 5.76 7.64 9.83
N GLY A 119 7.02 8.06 9.67
CA GLY A 119 8.12 7.66 10.55
C GLY A 119 8.50 6.19 10.36
N TYR A 120 8.28 5.65 9.17
CA TYR A 120 8.47 4.25 8.81
C TYR A 120 9.78 4.08 8.03
N ARG A 121 10.28 2.84 7.97
CA ARG A 121 11.37 2.46 7.06
C ARG A 121 10.79 2.07 5.70
N LEU A 122 11.56 2.34 4.65
CA LEU A 122 11.31 1.81 3.31
C LEU A 122 12.32 0.69 3.04
N ALA A 123 11.86 -0.54 2.84
CA ALA A 123 12.65 -1.67 2.41
C ALA A 123 12.34 -2.01 0.94
N CYS A 124 13.35 -2.49 0.21
CA CYS A 124 13.20 -3.01 -1.15
C CYS A 124 13.60 -4.48 -1.13
N GLU A 125 12.73 -5.34 -1.65
CA GLU A 125 13.02 -6.75 -1.87
C GLU A 125 13.06 -7.04 -3.37
N GLU A 126 14.11 -7.75 -3.79
CA GLU A 126 14.34 -8.17 -5.16
C GLU A 126 13.95 -9.65 -5.31
N TYR A 127 13.12 -9.94 -6.31
CA TYR A 127 12.71 -11.29 -6.67
C TYR A 127 13.15 -11.61 -8.11
N ASP A 128 13.87 -12.72 -8.26
CA ASP A 128 14.37 -13.29 -9.53
C ASP A 128 13.31 -14.11 -10.30
#